data_AF-A0A6J2VPL1-F1
#
_entry.id   AF-A0A6J2VPL1-F1
#
_cell.length_a   1.000
_cell.length_b   1.000
_cell.length_c   1.000
_cell.angle_alpha   90.00
_cell.angle_beta   90.00
_cell.angle_gamma   90.00
#
_symmetry.space_group_name_H-M   'P 1'
#
loop_
_entity.id
_entity.type
_entity.pdbx_description
1 polymer ?
#
loop_
_entity_poly.entity_id
_entity_poly.type
_entity_poly.pdbx_seq_one_letter_code
_entity_poly.pdbx_strand_id
1 'polypeptide(L)'
;MAVWMLFMFAATLATVQCSWVLSLDMALDSIDDAYVHCTEKMSKLVKEYYLVREMNTNAKFRNAWCEAQIRAKPGDGLGKEQAVALWVYTSNTVYSDFNRAVGNGTTVRFGRFASSSWDANANVKFGDKTCFIIHTKFGANISKFSVYKQEKEVLIPPYETFRVISVQYRMYNPYLWCEVVYTLKSVGIQSYLNCALCHKVNHLY
;
A
#
# COMPACT_ATOMS: atom_id res chain seq x y z
N MET A 1 -4.79 46.16 32.04
CA MET A 1 -3.79 45.39 31.25
C MET A 1 -4.43 44.07 30.82
N ALA A 2 -4.84 43.93 29.55
CA ALA A 2 -5.42 42.67 29.03
C ALA A 2 -5.47 42.60 27.48
N VAL A 3 -5.41 43.74 26.78
CA VAL A 3 -5.57 43.79 25.31
C VAL A 3 -4.45 43.05 24.55
N TRP A 4 -3.23 43.00 25.11
CA TRP A 4 -2.09 42.29 24.50
C TRP A 4 -2.20 40.75 24.54
N MET A 5 -2.99 40.16 25.44
CA MET A 5 -3.18 38.70 25.47
C MET A 5 -4.07 38.18 24.35
N LEU A 6 -4.98 39.00 23.81
CA LEU A 6 -5.81 38.63 22.66
C LEU A 6 -5.00 38.58 21.35
N PHE A 7 -3.95 39.40 21.22
CA PHE A 7 -3.06 39.35 20.05
C PHE A 7 -2.19 38.09 20.00
N MET A 8 -1.81 37.53 21.15
CA MET A 8 -1.04 36.28 21.21
C MET A 8 -1.87 35.03 20.84
N PHE A 9 -3.20 35.08 21.01
CA PHE A 9 -4.09 33.96 20.65
C PHE A 9 -4.46 33.91 19.17
N ALA A 10 -4.29 35.00 18.41
CA ALA A 10 -4.50 35.02 16.96
C ALA A 10 -3.26 34.54 16.16
N ALA A 11 -2.06 34.63 16.74
CA ALA A 11 -0.79 34.37 16.04
C ALA A 11 -0.38 32.88 15.97
N THR A 12 -1.10 31.97 16.64
CA THR A 12 -0.78 30.52 16.66
C THR A 12 -1.64 29.67 15.73
N LEU A 13 -2.61 30.27 15.03
CA LEU A 13 -3.51 29.57 14.10
C LEU A 13 -3.09 29.63 12.62
N ALA A 14 -1.93 30.25 12.32
CA ALA A 14 -1.42 30.37 10.96
C ALA A 14 0.09 30.08 10.89
N THR A 15 0.46 28.81 10.66
CA THR A 15 1.62 28.36 9.84
C THR A 15 1.71 26.83 9.80
N VAL A 16 0.80 26.18 9.07
CA VAL A 16 1.12 24.89 8.41
C VAL A 16 1.34 25.20 6.93
N GLN A 17 2.47 25.83 6.63
CA GLN A 17 2.81 26.23 5.27
C GLN A 17 3.62 25.12 4.59
N CYS A 18 3.03 24.46 3.59
CA CYS A 18 3.64 23.37 2.85
C CYS A 18 3.80 23.73 1.36
N SER A 19 5.05 23.99 0.93
CA SER A 19 5.44 24.58 -0.37
C SER A 19 6.97 24.72 -0.43
N TRP A 20 7.77 24.46 -1.47
CA TRP A 20 7.64 23.89 -2.84
C TRP A 20 9.03 23.27 -3.21
N VAL A 21 9.38 22.65 -4.36
CA VAL A 21 8.83 21.70 -5.36
C VAL A 21 10.04 21.27 -6.23
N LEU A 22 10.17 19.98 -6.61
CA LEU A 22 10.83 19.48 -7.85
C LEU A 22 10.54 17.95 -8.03
N SER A 23 10.95 17.33 -9.15
CA SER A 23 10.19 16.24 -9.83
C SER A 23 10.30 14.78 -9.30
N LEU A 24 9.43 13.92 -9.87
CA LEU A 24 9.06 12.56 -9.44
C LEU A 24 9.59 11.45 -10.38
N ASP A 25 9.84 10.27 -9.82
CA ASP A 25 9.65 8.97 -10.49
C ASP A 25 8.87 8.00 -9.57
N MET A 26 8.41 6.87 -10.11
CA MET A 26 7.65 5.87 -9.34
C MET A 26 8.58 5.00 -8.50
N ALA A 27 8.21 4.77 -7.23
CA ALA A 27 8.89 3.80 -6.37
C ALA A 27 8.57 2.34 -6.79
N LEU A 28 9.17 1.91 -7.91
CA LEU A 28 9.09 0.54 -8.45
C LEU A 28 9.55 -0.55 -7.46
N ASP A 29 10.26 -0.12 -6.41
CA ASP A 29 10.92 -0.95 -5.41
C ASP A 29 10.12 -1.11 -4.10
N SER A 30 8.89 -0.59 -4.03
CA SER A 30 8.03 -0.70 -2.84
C SER A 30 7.49 -2.13 -2.68
N ILE A 31 8.10 -2.89 -1.76
CA ILE A 31 7.80 -4.29 -1.43
C ILE A 31 7.40 -4.41 0.04
N ASP A 32 6.74 -5.51 0.40
CA ASP A 32 6.47 -6.09 1.73
C ASP A 32 7.71 -6.29 2.63
N ASP A 33 8.61 -5.32 2.67
CA ASP A 33 9.77 -5.34 3.53
C ASP A 33 9.31 -5.19 4.99
N ALA A 34 9.61 -6.20 5.80
CA ALA A 34 9.35 -6.16 7.23
C ALA A 34 10.33 -5.23 7.98
N TYR A 35 11.31 -4.67 7.26
CA TYR A 35 12.37 -3.79 7.73
C TYR A 35 13.22 -4.34 8.88
N VAL A 36 13.15 -5.65 9.13
CA VAL A 36 13.88 -6.30 10.23
C VAL A 36 15.39 -6.11 9.99
N HIS A 37 16.08 -5.56 10.98
CA HIS A 37 17.49 -5.12 10.92
C HIS A 37 17.80 -3.89 10.06
N CYS A 38 16.80 -3.22 9.44
CA CYS A 38 17.00 -1.95 8.72
C CYS A 38 16.00 -0.84 9.11
N THR A 39 15.13 -1.07 10.11
CA THR A 39 14.05 -0.17 10.56
C THR A 39 14.48 1.27 10.75
N GLU A 40 15.62 1.52 11.39
CA GLU A 40 16.12 2.89 11.64
C GLU A 40 16.53 3.59 10.34
N LYS A 41 17.33 2.91 9.50
CA LYS A 41 17.76 3.43 8.19
C LYS A 41 16.57 3.71 7.29
N MET A 42 15.56 2.83 7.27
CA MET A 42 14.36 3.05 6.48
C MET A 42 13.48 4.15 7.07
N SER A 43 13.27 4.18 8.38
CA SER A 43 12.51 5.25 9.06
C SER A 43 13.09 6.63 8.72
N LYS A 44 14.42 6.75 8.73
CA LYS A 44 15.13 7.96 8.28
C LYS A 44 14.85 8.28 6.81
N LEU A 45 15.03 7.32 5.89
CA LEU A 45 14.76 7.51 4.46
C LEU A 45 13.28 7.87 4.17
N VAL A 46 12.32 7.28 4.90
CA VAL A 46 10.90 7.62 4.77
C VAL A 46 10.65 9.05 5.20
N LYS A 47 11.13 9.46 6.38
CA LYS A 47 10.89 10.82 6.92
C LYS A 47 11.61 11.91 6.12
N GLU A 48 12.85 11.68 5.70
CA GLU A 48 13.70 12.69 5.06
C GLU A 48 13.52 12.76 3.54
N TYR A 49 13.20 11.64 2.88
CA TYR A 49 13.15 11.55 1.42
C TYR A 49 11.77 11.18 0.89
N TYR A 50 11.25 9.97 1.17
CA TYR A 50 10.06 9.46 0.48
C TYR A 50 8.78 10.26 0.82
N LEU A 51 8.53 10.53 2.10
CA LEU A 51 7.34 11.27 2.54
C LEU A 51 7.35 12.71 2.03
N VAL A 52 8.51 13.38 2.11
CA VAL A 52 8.71 14.74 1.59
C VAL A 52 8.41 14.78 0.09
N ARG A 53 8.94 13.80 -0.67
CA ARG A 53 8.70 13.66 -2.10
C ARG A 53 7.21 13.46 -2.44
N GLU A 54 6.51 12.61 -1.69
CA GLU A 54 5.10 12.31 -1.93
C GLU A 54 4.20 13.52 -1.63
N MET A 55 4.41 14.22 -0.50
CA MET A 55 3.70 15.47 -0.18
C MET A 55 3.98 16.61 -1.18
N ASN A 56 5.18 16.67 -1.75
CA ASN A 56 5.50 17.64 -2.80
C ASN A 56 4.77 17.33 -4.11
N THR A 57 4.62 16.05 -4.42
CA THR A 57 4.10 15.55 -5.71
C THR A 57 2.57 15.52 -5.76
N ASN A 58 1.94 14.92 -4.75
CA ASN A 58 0.51 14.65 -4.76
C ASN A 58 -0.21 15.63 -3.82
N ALA A 59 -0.81 16.66 -4.39
CA ALA A 59 -1.53 17.69 -3.63
C ALA A 59 -2.69 17.13 -2.78
N LYS A 60 -3.35 16.05 -3.21
CA LYS A 60 -4.40 15.39 -2.41
C LYS A 60 -3.78 14.68 -1.20
N PHE A 61 -2.70 13.92 -1.41
CA PHE A 61 -1.97 13.26 -0.34
C PHE A 61 -1.42 14.26 0.67
N ARG A 62 -0.80 15.36 0.21
CA ARG A 62 -0.35 16.47 1.06
C ARG A 62 -1.46 17.01 1.96
N ASN A 63 -2.61 17.35 1.37
CA ASN A 63 -3.72 17.92 2.12
C ASN A 63 -4.26 16.91 3.16
N ALA A 64 -4.42 15.64 2.78
CA ALA A 64 -4.81 14.58 3.70
C ALA A 64 -3.78 14.38 4.83
N TRP A 65 -2.48 14.45 4.53
CA TRP A 65 -1.40 14.36 5.52
C TRP A 65 -1.41 15.55 6.49
N CYS A 66 -1.64 16.77 6.00
CA CYS A 66 -1.81 17.96 6.84
C CYS A 66 -3.03 17.83 7.77
N GLU A 67 -4.17 17.33 7.29
CA GLU A 67 -5.34 17.06 8.15
C GLU A 67 -5.06 15.97 9.19
N ALA A 68 -4.38 14.89 8.79
CA ALA A 68 -4.03 13.78 9.66
C ALA A 68 -3.13 14.19 10.83
N GLN A 69 -2.19 15.12 10.62
CA GLN A 69 -1.32 15.65 11.69
C GLN A 69 -2.08 16.30 12.85
N ILE A 70 -3.32 16.75 12.61
CA ILE A 70 -4.23 17.37 13.58
C ILE A 70 -5.22 16.33 14.11
N ARG A 71 -5.73 15.45 13.25
CA ARG A 71 -6.87 14.54 13.56
C ARG A 71 -6.48 13.16 14.06
N ALA A 72 -5.29 12.65 13.71
CA ALA A 72 -4.86 11.33 14.11
C ALA A 72 -4.56 11.25 15.61
N LYS A 73 -5.12 10.25 16.28
CA LYS A 73 -4.89 9.97 17.69
C LYS A 73 -4.02 8.71 17.81
N PRO A 74 -2.77 8.80 18.30
CA PRO A 74 -1.99 7.60 18.62
C PRO A 74 -2.66 6.82 19.74
N GLY A 75 -2.68 5.49 19.61
CA GLY A 75 -3.08 4.56 20.66
C GLY A 75 -1.86 3.95 21.36
N ASP A 76 -2.10 3.07 22.33
CA ASP A 76 -1.03 2.44 23.10
C ASP A 76 -0.04 1.67 22.19
N GLY A 77 1.24 2.04 22.29
CA GLY A 77 2.32 1.47 21.48
C GLY A 77 2.45 2.00 20.04
N LEU A 78 1.57 2.90 19.57
CA LEU A 78 1.60 3.44 18.21
C LEU A 78 2.12 4.89 18.19
N GLY A 79 3.23 5.15 17.49
CA GLY A 79 3.81 6.48 17.34
C GLY A 79 2.91 7.44 16.56
N LYS A 80 3.09 8.76 16.76
CA LYS A 80 2.26 9.80 16.11
C LYS A 80 2.27 9.66 14.59
N GLU A 81 3.44 9.46 13.98
CA GLU A 81 3.59 9.35 12.53
C GLU A 81 2.93 8.08 11.97
N GLN A 82 2.90 6.98 12.73
CA GLN A 82 2.18 5.77 12.36
C GLN A 82 0.67 6.01 12.41
N ALA A 83 0.16 6.66 13.46
CA ALA A 83 -1.25 7.05 13.55
C ALA A 83 -1.67 8.00 12.42
N VAL A 84 -0.81 8.95 12.05
CA VAL A 84 -1.00 9.84 10.88
C VAL A 84 -1.07 9.03 9.59
N ALA A 85 -0.12 8.11 9.34
CA ALA A 85 -0.11 7.29 8.14
C ALA A 85 -1.36 6.39 8.03
N LEU A 86 -1.81 5.77 9.12
CA LEU A 86 -3.07 5.01 9.14
C LEU A 86 -4.28 5.91 8.86
N TRP A 87 -4.35 7.11 9.44
CA TRP A 87 -5.44 8.05 9.18
C TRP A 87 -5.48 8.47 7.70
N VAL A 88 -4.33 8.80 7.11
CA VAL A 88 -4.23 9.14 5.68
C VAL A 88 -4.67 7.95 4.82
N TYR A 89 -4.18 6.74 5.09
CA TYR A 89 -4.56 5.54 4.35
C TYR A 89 -6.07 5.25 4.41
N THR A 90 -6.70 5.47 5.56
CA THR A 90 -8.16 5.28 5.76
C THR A 90 -9.01 6.47 5.33
N SER A 91 -8.40 7.59 4.94
CA SER A 91 -9.14 8.76 4.42
C SER A 91 -9.67 8.50 3.01
N ASN A 92 -10.95 8.80 2.76
CA ASN A 92 -11.61 8.59 1.47
C ASN A 92 -10.87 9.27 0.28
N THR A 93 -10.16 10.37 0.56
CA THR A 93 -9.40 11.18 -0.40
C THR A 93 -8.13 10.49 -0.91
N VAL A 94 -7.42 9.72 -0.07
CA VAL A 94 -6.21 8.99 -0.46
C VAL A 94 -6.48 7.51 -0.70
N TYR A 95 -7.36 6.88 0.07
CA TYR A 95 -7.73 5.47 -0.09
C TYR A 95 -8.18 5.13 -1.52
N SER A 96 -9.01 5.99 -2.11
CA SER A 96 -9.53 5.80 -3.47
C SER A 96 -8.46 5.98 -4.54
N ASP A 97 -7.56 6.95 -4.39
CA ASP A 97 -6.46 7.20 -5.33
C ASP A 97 -5.35 6.14 -5.22
N PHE A 98 -5.00 5.71 -4.01
CA PHE A 98 -4.03 4.65 -3.71
C PHE A 98 -4.49 3.31 -4.31
N ASN A 99 -5.76 2.93 -4.10
CA ASN A 99 -6.29 1.69 -4.66
C ASN A 99 -6.56 1.80 -6.17
N ARG A 100 -6.87 2.99 -6.71
CA ARG A 100 -6.99 3.21 -8.18
C ARG A 100 -5.65 3.08 -8.92
N ALA A 101 -4.50 3.18 -8.22
CA ALA A 101 -3.20 2.87 -8.82
C ALA A 101 -3.09 1.39 -9.27
N VAL A 102 -3.93 0.50 -8.73
CA VAL A 102 -4.10 -0.89 -9.23
C VAL A 102 -5.13 -0.92 -10.37
N GLY A 103 -4.88 -0.14 -11.43
CA GLY A 103 -5.75 -0.08 -12.62
C GLY A 103 -5.42 -1.14 -13.68
N ASN A 104 -6.24 -1.21 -14.74
CA ASN A 104 -5.93 -2.04 -15.91
C ASN A 104 -4.55 -1.70 -16.49
N GLY A 105 -3.77 -2.74 -16.79
CA GLY A 105 -2.46 -2.64 -17.40
C GLY A 105 -1.30 -2.44 -16.42
N THR A 106 -1.55 -2.17 -15.13
CA THR A 106 -0.48 -2.02 -14.12
C THR A 106 0.08 -3.38 -13.70
N THR A 107 1.31 -3.38 -13.17
CA THR A 107 1.98 -4.58 -12.67
C THR A 107 2.01 -4.55 -11.14
N VAL A 108 1.61 -5.66 -10.53
CA VAL A 108 1.52 -5.88 -9.09
C VAL A 108 2.21 -7.18 -8.69
N ARG A 109 2.46 -7.35 -7.39
CA ARG A 109 3.09 -8.54 -6.78
C ARG A 109 2.57 -8.66 -5.36
N PHE A 110 2.19 -9.86 -4.92
CA PHE A 110 1.65 -10.08 -3.56
C PHE A 110 2.70 -9.96 -2.45
N GLY A 111 3.95 -10.28 -2.79
CA GLY A 111 5.16 -10.11 -1.99
C GLY A 111 5.32 -10.82 -0.66
N ARG A 112 4.25 -11.44 -0.19
CA ARG A 112 4.24 -12.63 0.67
C ARG A 112 3.78 -13.83 -0.14
N PHE A 113 3.89 -15.02 0.44
CA PHE A 113 3.15 -16.17 -0.09
C PHE A 113 1.65 -15.86 -0.06
N ALA A 114 0.98 -15.98 -1.21
CA ALA A 114 -0.46 -15.82 -1.31
C ALA A 114 -1.10 -17.20 -1.46
N SER A 115 -1.95 -17.58 -0.50
CA SER A 115 -2.80 -18.77 -0.65
C SER A 115 -3.97 -18.43 -1.58
N SER A 116 -4.32 -19.38 -2.44
CA SER A 116 -5.43 -19.27 -3.41
C SER A 116 -6.04 -20.66 -3.63
N SER A 117 -7.21 -20.74 -4.27
CA SER A 117 -7.83 -22.02 -4.63
C SER A 117 -7.76 -22.25 -6.14
N TRP A 118 -7.55 -23.51 -6.55
CA TRP A 118 -7.76 -23.93 -7.94
C TRP A 118 -9.25 -23.94 -8.35
N ASP A 119 -10.17 -23.96 -7.38
CA ASP A 119 -11.61 -24.09 -7.61
C ASP A 119 -12.35 -22.86 -7.09
N ALA A 120 -12.88 -22.06 -8.02
CA ALA A 120 -13.66 -20.87 -7.71
C ALA A 120 -14.97 -21.18 -6.93
N ASN A 121 -15.42 -22.44 -6.95
CA ASN A 121 -16.57 -22.93 -6.20
C ASN A 121 -16.17 -23.77 -4.98
N ALA A 122 -14.91 -23.75 -4.56
CA ALA A 122 -14.52 -24.35 -3.27
C ALA A 122 -15.33 -23.67 -2.15
N ASN A 123 -15.97 -24.48 -1.29
CA ASN A 123 -16.87 -24.02 -0.23
C ASN A 123 -16.10 -23.37 0.95
N VAL A 124 -15.36 -22.28 0.67
CA VAL A 124 -14.43 -21.63 1.59
C VAL A 124 -14.77 -20.16 1.70
N LYS A 125 -15.03 -19.68 2.91
CA LYS A 125 -15.55 -18.33 3.17
C LYS A 125 -14.41 -17.34 3.39
N PHE A 126 -13.82 -16.83 2.31
CA PHE A 126 -12.80 -15.77 2.36
C PHE A 126 -13.36 -14.33 2.32
N GLY A 127 -14.65 -14.16 2.01
CA GLY A 127 -15.33 -12.86 1.88
C GLY A 127 -15.67 -12.50 0.43
N ASP A 128 -16.43 -11.40 0.23
CA ASP A 128 -16.95 -11.00 -1.09
C ASP A 128 -16.62 -9.55 -1.48
N LYS A 129 -15.64 -8.92 -0.83
CA LYS A 129 -15.24 -7.52 -1.10
C LYS A 129 -14.28 -7.39 -2.27
N THR A 130 -13.07 -7.94 -2.14
CA THR A 130 -12.04 -7.88 -3.18
C THR A 130 -11.59 -9.28 -3.52
N CYS A 131 -11.71 -9.65 -4.79
CA CYS A 131 -11.41 -11.01 -5.23
C CYS A 131 -10.50 -11.01 -6.47
N PHE A 132 -9.77 -12.10 -6.65
CA PHE A 132 -8.73 -12.21 -7.67
C PHE A 132 -8.91 -13.48 -8.51
N ILE A 133 -8.94 -13.31 -9.84
CA ILE A 133 -8.76 -14.41 -10.80
C ILE A 133 -7.28 -14.39 -11.20
N ILE A 134 -6.51 -15.38 -10.73
CA ILE A 134 -5.04 -15.35 -10.84
C ILE A 134 -4.54 -16.39 -11.83
N HIS A 135 -4.03 -15.94 -12.97
CA HIS A 135 -3.29 -16.76 -13.92
C HIS A 135 -1.80 -16.77 -13.56
N THR A 136 -1.46 -17.57 -12.55
CA THR A 136 -0.07 -17.84 -12.11
C THR A 136 0.65 -18.83 -13.02
N LYS A 137 1.97 -18.68 -13.13
CA LYS A 137 2.91 -19.63 -13.74
C LYS A 137 3.78 -20.37 -12.71
N PHE A 138 3.89 -19.84 -11.48
CA PHE A 138 4.79 -20.35 -10.44
C PHE A 138 4.05 -20.88 -9.20
N GLY A 139 2.72 -20.82 -9.17
CA GLY A 139 1.90 -21.33 -8.08
C GLY A 139 1.95 -22.84 -7.96
N ALA A 140 2.22 -23.34 -6.75
CA ALA A 140 2.31 -24.76 -6.46
C ALA A 140 0.98 -25.28 -5.89
N ASN A 141 0.40 -26.31 -6.50
CA ASN A 141 -0.76 -27.00 -5.93
C ASN A 141 -0.31 -27.81 -4.69
N ILE A 142 -0.72 -27.35 -3.51
CA ILE A 142 -0.38 -27.97 -2.22
C ILE A 142 -1.58 -28.65 -1.55
N SER A 143 -2.70 -28.82 -2.27
CA SER A 143 -3.94 -29.47 -1.77
C SER A 143 -3.74 -30.84 -1.10
N LYS A 144 -2.70 -31.59 -1.45
CA LYS A 144 -2.34 -32.87 -0.82
C LYS A 144 -1.72 -32.72 0.58
N PHE A 145 -1.07 -31.59 0.84
CA PHE A 145 -0.36 -31.27 2.08
C PHE A 145 -1.13 -30.30 2.97
N SER A 146 -2.08 -29.54 2.40
CA SER A 146 -2.94 -28.63 3.16
C SER A 146 -3.81 -29.38 4.17
N VAL A 147 -3.99 -28.76 5.34
CA VAL A 147 -4.89 -29.25 6.40
C VAL A 147 -6.33 -29.33 5.88
N TYR A 148 -6.70 -28.41 5.00
CA TYR A 148 -8.05 -28.27 4.44
C TYR A 148 -8.07 -28.69 2.97
N LYS A 149 -8.00 -30.00 2.71
CA LYS A 149 -7.93 -30.57 1.34
C LYS A 149 -9.05 -30.08 0.41
N GLN A 150 -10.22 -29.74 0.96
CA GLN A 150 -11.35 -29.18 0.23
C GLN A 150 -11.09 -27.79 -0.38
N GLU A 151 -10.13 -27.03 0.15
CA GLU A 151 -9.77 -25.70 -0.36
C GLU A 151 -8.99 -25.77 -1.68
N LYS A 152 -8.51 -26.96 -2.07
CA LYS A 152 -7.76 -27.19 -3.33
C LYS A 152 -6.63 -26.17 -3.51
N GLU A 153 -5.89 -25.98 -2.42
CA GLU A 153 -4.95 -24.88 -2.24
C GLU A 153 -3.83 -24.85 -3.29
N VAL A 154 -3.61 -23.66 -3.85
CA VAL A 154 -2.50 -23.28 -4.73
C VAL A 154 -1.75 -22.14 -4.06
N LEU A 155 -0.51 -22.41 -3.67
CA LEU A 155 0.35 -21.45 -3.00
C LEU A 155 1.19 -20.68 -4.03
N ILE A 156 0.99 -19.36 -4.09
CA ILE A 156 1.67 -18.45 -5.03
C ILE A 156 2.91 -17.86 -4.34
N PRO A 157 4.09 -17.89 -4.98
CA PRO A 157 5.33 -17.39 -4.37
C PRO A 157 5.39 -15.85 -4.33
N PRO A 158 6.11 -15.26 -3.35
CA PRO A 158 6.20 -13.80 -3.16
C PRO A 158 6.90 -13.06 -4.30
N TYR A 159 7.65 -13.75 -5.15
CA TYR A 159 8.44 -13.16 -6.23
C TYR A 159 7.69 -13.09 -7.58
N GLU A 160 6.49 -13.67 -7.71
CA GLU A 160 5.75 -13.67 -8.97
C GLU A 160 5.05 -12.32 -9.24
N THR A 161 5.32 -11.72 -10.39
CA THR A 161 4.68 -10.47 -10.83
C THR A 161 3.52 -10.73 -11.78
N PHE A 162 2.47 -9.95 -11.60
CA PHE A 162 1.22 -10.06 -12.33
C PHE A 162 0.85 -8.72 -12.95
N ARG A 163 0.43 -8.73 -14.21
CA ARG A 163 -0.24 -7.58 -14.81
C ARG A 163 -1.75 -7.68 -14.59
N VAL A 164 -2.37 -6.60 -14.12
CA VAL A 164 -3.83 -6.47 -14.05
C VAL A 164 -4.35 -6.40 -15.48
N ILE A 165 -5.14 -7.39 -15.92
CA ILE A 165 -5.71 -7.42 -17.28
C ILE A 165 -7.14 -6.90 -17.32
N SER A 166 -7.89 -7.02 -16.23
CA SER A 166 -9.22 -6.44 -16.08
C SER A 166 -9.55 -6.15 -14.62
N VAL A 167 -10.27 -5.07 -14.37
CA VAL A 167 -10.97 -4.81 -13.10
C VAL A 167 -12.46 -4.72 -13.40
N GLN A 168 -13.27 -5.52 -12.69
CA GLN A 168 -14.72 -5.55 -12.82
C GLN A 168 -15.35 -5.18 -11.48
N TYR A 169 -16.43 -4.39 -11.49
CA TYR A 169 -17.13 -3.95 -10.29
C TYR A 169 -18.60 -4.41 -10.32
N ARG A 170 -19.11 -4.88 -9.18
CA ARG A 170 -20.50 -5.36 -9.04
C ARG A 170 -21.54 -4.26 -9.34
N MET A 171 -21.18 -2.99 -9.15
CA MET A 171 -22.01 -1.84 -9.55
C MET A 171 -22.31 -1.75 -11.06
N TYR A 172 -21.44 -2.32 -11.91
CA TYR A 172 -21.63 -2.36 -13.37
C TYR A 172 -22.01 -3.75 -13.89
N ASN A 173 -21.71 -4.80 -13.12
CA ASN A 173 -22.08 -6.17 -13.42
C ASN A 173 -22.73 -6.83 -12.19
N PRO A 174 -24.07 -6.80 -12.05
CA PRO A 174 -24.78 -7.34 -10.89
C PRO A 174 -24.57 -8.84 -10.66
N TYR A 175 -24.17 -9.59 -11.71
CA TYR A 175 -23.87 -11.02 -11.64
C TYR A 175 -22.46 -11.32 -11.09
N LEU A 176 -21.67 -10.29 -10.76
CA LEU A 176 -20.32 -10.45 -10.23
C LEU A 176 -20.36 -10.96 -8.78
N TRP A 177 -19.78 -12.14 -8.58
CA TRP A 177 -19.74 -12.84 -7.29
C TRP A 177 -19.02 -12.10 -6.16
N CYS A 178 -18.26 -11.03 -6.48
CA CYS A 178 -17.52 -10.20 -5.55
C CYS A 178 -17.75 -8.71 -5.86
N GLU A 179 -17.63 -7.80 -4.89
CA GLU A 179 -17.86 -6.36 -5.07
C GLU A 179 -16.88 -5.74 -6.09
N VAL A 180 -15.62 -6.17 -6.05
CA VAL A 180 -14.63 -5.96 -7.14
C VAL A 180 -13.85 -7.25 -7.44
N VAL A 181 -13.68 -7.56 -8.73
CA VAL A 181 -12.87 -8.68 -9.22
C VAL A 181 -11.72 -8.16 -10.09
N TYR A 182 -10.50 -8.47 -9.67
CA TYR A 182 -9.28 -8.23 -10.43
C TYR A 182 -8.86 -9.50 -11.16
N THR A 183 -8.58 -9.42 -12.45
CA THR A 183 -7.95 -10.52 -13.19
C THR A 183 -6.47 -10.21 -13.37
N LEU A 184 -5.63 -11.13 -12.92
CA LEU A 184 -4.18 -11.01 -12.85
C LEU A 184 -3.53 -12.03 -13.78
N LYS A 185 -2.57 -11.59 -14.62
CA LYS A 185 -1.81 -12.47 -15.52
C LYS A 185 -0.32 -12.40 -15.21
N SER A 186 0.28 -13.54 -14.90
CA SER A 186 1.72 -13.67 -14.64
C SER A 186 2.55 -13.13 -15.81
N VAL A 187 3.40 -12.14 -15.52
CA VAL A 187 4.31 -11.49 -16.48
C VAL A 187 5.78 -11.83 -16.22
N GLY A 188 6.16 -12.28 -15.03
CA GLY A 188 7.51 -12.72 -14.75
C GLY A 188 7.81 -12.90 -13.26
N ILE A 189 9.10 -12.80 -12.93
CA ILE A 189 9.62 -12.85 -11.56
C ILE A 189 10.29 -11.50 -11.27
N GLN A 190 10.01 -10.95 -10.09
CA GLN A 190 10.71 -9.81 -9.52
C GLN A 190 10.94 -10.10 -8.04
N SER A 191 12.20 -10.33 -7.68
CA SER A 191 12.63 -10.61 -6.31
C SER A 191 13.69 -9.61 -5.91
N TYR A 192 13.43 -8.84 -4.85
CA TYR A 192 14.43 -7.99 -4.21
C TYR A 192 14.92 -8.62 -2.91
N LEU A 193 15.23 -9.92 -2.94
CA LEU A 193 15.98 -10.62 -1.88
C LEU A 193 17.47 -10.22 -1.92
N ASN A 194 17.70 -8.95 -1.70
CA ASN A 194 18.95 -8.34 -1.27
C ASN A 194 18.57 -7.00 -0.64
N CYS A 195 19.26 -6.58 0.42
CA CYS A 195 19.01 -5.33 1.13
C CYS A 195 19.40 -4.11 0.27
N ALA A 196 18.66 -3.85 -0.81
CA ALA A 196 19.07 -2.98 -1.91
C ALA A 196 19.13 -1.49 -1.48
N LEU A 197 18.23 -1.07 -0.57
CA LEU A 197 18.29 0.23 0.08
C LEU A 197 19.44 0.34 1.10
N CYS A 198 19.98 -0.79 1.59
CA CYS A 198 21.20 -0.77 2.38
C CYS A 198 22.45 -0.56 1.50
N HIS A 199 22.53 -1.20 0.32
CA HIS A 199 23.70 -1.16 -0.55
C HIS A 199 23.81 0.07 -1.49
N LYS A 200 22.71 0.72 -1.89
CA LYS A 200 22.75 1.92 -2.77
C LYS A 200 23.43 3.17 -2.14
N VAL A 201 23.89 3.11 -0.89
CA VAL A 201 24.52 4.25 -0.19
C VAL A 201 26.05 4.33 -0.40
N ASN A 202 26.71 3.28 -0.92
CA ASN A 202 28.17 3.25 -1.09
C ASN A 202 28.70 3.95 -2.37
N HIS A 203 27.86 4.70 -3.09
CA HIS A 203 28.24 5.43 -4.32
C HIS A 203 27.76 6.90 -4.35
N LEU A 204 27.60 7.52 -3.17
CA LEU A 204 27.31 8.96 -3.01
C LEU A 204 28.35 9.67 -2.13
N TYR A 205 29.58 9.15 -2.14
CA TYR A 205 30.81 9.79 -1.65
C TYR A 205 31.86 9.70 -2.77
#